data_AF-A0A2N6EEE0-F1
#
_entry.id   AF-A0A2N6EEE0-F1
#
_cell.length_a   1.000
_cell.length_b   1.000
_cell.length_c   1.000
_cell.angle_alpha   90.00
_cell.angle_beta   90.00
_cell.angle_gamma   90.00
#
_symmetry.space_group_name_H-M   'P 1'
#
loop_
_entity.id
_entity.type
_entity.pdbx_description
1 polymer ?
#
loop_
_entity_poly.entity_id
_entity_poly.type
_entity_poly.pdbx_seq_one_letter_code
_entity_poly.pdbx_strand_id
1 'polypeptide(L)'
;MKSPHAVHFREVWVIFFILGVIMLNFPFIHIFNKGSLFLGIPILVLYLFVGWPLSIVVVYFFCQGLKKANEARRDDDSEGDEAE
;
A
#
# COMPACT_ATOMS: atom_id res chain seq x y z
N MET A 1 28.93 -5.55 14.63
CA MET A 1 27.56 -5.28 15.14
C MET A 1 26.78 -4.67 13.98
N LYS A 2 25.97 -5.47 13.29
CA LYS A 2 25.34 -5.08 12.01
C LYS A 2 24.19 -4.13 12.34
N SER A 3 24.33 -2.86 11.96
CA SER A 3 23.34 -1.81 12.21
C SER A 3 22.00 -2.19 11.58
N PRO A 4 20.89 -1.88 12.27
CA PRO A 4 19.55 -2.36 11.92
C PRO A 4 19.22 -1.96 10.49
N HIS A 5 18.74 -2.92 9.70
CA HIS A 5 18.22 -2.70 8.37
C HIS A 5 17.18 -1.58 8.42
N ALA A 6 17.56 -0.39 7.96
CA ALA A 6 16.62 0.64 7.57
C ALA A 6 15.87 0.05 6.38
N VAL A 7 14.76 -0.65 6.66
CA VAL A 7 13.84 -1.16 5.65
C VAL A 7 13.53 0.04 4.78
N HIS A 8 13.99 0.01 3.53
CA HIS A 8 13.91 1.17 2.66
C HIS A 8 12.44 1.58 2.65
N PHE A 9 12.14 2.83 2.95
CA PHE A 9 10.76 3.33 3.07
C PHE A 9 9.91 2.86 1.87
N ARG A 10 10.55 2.77 0.68
CA ARG A 10 10.04 2.21 -0.58
C ARG A 10 9.53 0.76 -0.50
N GLU A 11 10.24 -0.14 0.18
CA GLU A 11 9.85 -1.55 0.36
C GLU A 11 8.67 -1.70 1.33
N VAL A 12 8.62 -0.84 2.36
CA VAL A 12 7.52 -0.85 3.35
C VAL A 12 6.18 -0.59 2.67
N TRP A 13 6.09 0.33 1.71
CA TRP A 13 4.86 0.60 0.95
C TRP A 13 4.40 -0.61 0.11
N VAL A 14 5.33 -1.32 -0.52
CA VAL A 14 5.00 -2.52 -1.34
C VAL A 14 4.47 -3.64 -0.45
N ILE A 15 5.07 -3.82 0.73
CA ILE A 15 4.59 -4.80 1.72
C ILE A 15 3.18 -4.42 2.20
N PHE A 16 2.91 -3.15 2.50
CA PHE A 16 1.56 -2.68 2.87
C PHE A 16 0.54 -2.87 1.74
N PHE A 17 0.94 -2.67 0.49
CA PHE A 17 0.09 -2.93 -0.68
C PHE A 17 -0.27 -4.42 -0.80
N ILE A 18 0.74 -5.30 -0.80
CA ILE A 18 0.54 -6.75 -0.86
C ILE A 18 -0.32 -7.21 0.33
N LEU A 19 -0.06 -6.66 1.52
CA LEU A 19 -0.85 -6.95 2.72
C LEU A 19 -2.31 -6.52 2.55
N GLY A 20 -2.59 -5.34 1.99
CA GLY A 20 -3.96 -4.88 1.69
C GLY A 20 -4.68 -5.75 0.66
N VAL A 21 -3.97 -6.23 -0.37
CA VAL A 21 -4.51 -7.18 -1.37
C VAL A 21 -4.81 -8.54 -0.75
N ILE A 22 -3.91 -9.05 0.09
CA ILE A 22 -4.08 -10.31 0.83
C ILE A 22 -5.25 -10.18 1.81
N MET A 23 -5.39 -9.04 2.47
CA MET A 23 -6.51 -8.72 3.35
C MET A 23 -7.83 -8.79 2.56
N LEU A 24 -7.90 -8.28 1.33
CA LEU A 24 -9.09 -8.42 0.49
C LEU A 24 -9.33 -9.82 -0.10
N ASN A 25 -8.45 -10.79 0.17
CA ASN A 25 -8.54 -12.13 -0.41
C ASN A 25 -9.47 -13.08 0.39
N PHE A 26 -9.97 -14.12 -0.27
CA PHE A 26 -10.91 -15.11 0.28
C PHE A 26 -10.54 -15.71 1.66
N PRO A 27 -9.28 -16.08 1.98
CA PRO A 27 -8.97 -16.71 3.27
C PRO A 27 -9.22 -15.78 4.47
N PHE A 28 -8.93 -14.49 4.34
CA PHE A 28 -9.22 -13.52 5.42
C PHE A 28 -10.72 -13.25 5.52
N ILE A 29 -11.37 -13.05 4.38
CA ILE A 29 -12.83 -12.87 4.31
C ILE A 29 -13.55 -14.05 4.98
N HIS A 30 -13.10 -15.29 4.73
CA HIS A 30 -13.69 -16.49 5.31
C HIS A 30 -13.51 -16.60 6.84
N ILE A 31 -12.38 -16.13 7.38
CA ILE A 31 -12.16 -16.09 8.84
C ILE A 31 -13.16 -15.14 9.52
N PHE A 32 -13.48 -14.02 8.88
CA PHE A 32 -14.47 -13.06 9.39
C PHE A 32 -15.92 -13.42 9.05
N ASN A 33 -16.14 -14.31 8.08
CA ASN A 33 -17.45 -14.80 7.67
C ASN A 33 -18.05 -15.86 8.62
N LYS A 34 -17.69 -15.85 9.92
CA LYS A 34 -18.23 -16.81 10.91
C LYS A 34 -19.63 -16.47 11.40
N GLY A 35 -20.41 -15.69 10.66
CA GLY A 35 -21.79 -15.32 11.04
C GLY A 35 -21.87 -14.48 12.32
N SER A 36 -20.77 -13.89 12.79
CA SER A 36 -20.82 -12.91 13.89
C SER A 36 -21.37 -11.59 13.37
N LEU A 37 -22.53 -11.19 13.89
CA LEU A 37 -23.11 -9.87 13.66
C LEU A 37 -22.54 -8.91 14.69
N PHE A 38 -21.89 -7.85 14.23
CA PHE A 38 -21.53 -6.71 15.08
C PHE A 38 -22.59 -5.63 14.88
N LEU A 39 -23.30 -5.25 15.94
CA LEU A 39 -24.39 -4.25 15.86
C LEU A 39 -25.53 -4.61 14.87
N GLY A 40 -25.74 -5.89 14.59
CA GLY A 40 -26.74 -6.35 13.60
C GLY A 40 -26.25 -6.31 12.15
N ILE A 41 -24.99 -5.95 11.91
CA ILE A 41 -24.36 -5.94 10.58
C ILE A 41 -23.33 -7.09 10.51
N PRO A 42 -23.28 -7.87 9.42
CA PRO A 42 -22.23 -8.87 9.24
C PRO A 42 -20.85 -8.20 9.28
N ILE A 43 -19.93 -8.72 10.09
CA ILE A 43 -18.55 -8.20 10.20
C ILE A 43 -17.85 -8.15 8.83
N LEU A 44 -18.22 -9.07 7.94
CA LEU A 44 -17.76 -9.09 6.55
C LEU A 44 -18.06 -7.79 5.79
N VAL A 45 -19.21 -7.15 6.04
CA VAL A 45 -19.56 -5.87 5.40
C VAL A 45 -18.68 -4.75 5.93
N LEU A 46 -18.49 -4.65 7.25
CA LEU A 46 -17.56 -3.69 7.85
C LEU A 46 -16.14 -3.86 7.30
N TYR A 47 -15.70 -5.10 7.20
CA TYR A 47 -14.40 -5.45 6.68
C TYR A 47 -14.22 -4.99 5.23
N LEU A 48 -15.22 -5.24 4.37
CA LEU A 48 -15.18 -4.76 2.98
C LEU A 48 -15.20 -3.23 2.93
N PHE A 49 -16.02 -2.59 3.77
CA PHE A 49 -16.18 -1.13 3.80
C PHE A 49 -14.92 -0.39 4.25
N VAL A 50 -14.07 -1.02 5.06
CA VAL A 50 -12.76 -0.46 5.47
C VAL A 50 -11.62 -0.96 4.57
N GLY A 51 -11.66 -2.23 4.18
CA GLY A 51 -10.64 -2.88 3.36
C GLY A 51 -10.57 -2.32 1.94
N TRP A 52 -11.71 -2.04 1.29
CA TRP A 52 -11.70 -1.39 -0.03
C TRP A 52 -10.99 -0.05 0.01
N PRO A 53 -11.39 0.93 0.87
CA PRO A 53 -10.85 2.28 0.73
C PRO A 53 -9.40 2.31 1.15
N LEU A 54 -9.01 1.47 2.12
CA LEU A 54 -7.62 1.30 2.49
C LEU A 54 -6.77 0.86 1.30
N SER A 55 -7.22 -0.12 0.52
CA SER A 55 -6.50 -0.59 -0.68
C SER A 55 -6.35 0.54 -1.72
N ILE A 56 -7.41 1.28 -2.00
CA ILE A 56 -7.37 2.43 -2.93
C ILE A 56 -6.41 3.51 -2.44
N VAL A 57 -6.43 3.84 -1.15
CA VAL A 57 -5.54 4.85 -0.55
C VAL A 57 -4.08 4.43 -0.67
N VAL A 58 -3.75 3.16 -0.40
CA VAL A 58 -2.37 2.66 -0.53
C VAL A 58 -1.89 2.75 -1.98
N VAL A 59 -2.72 2.37 -2.95
CA VAL A 59 -2.40 2.53 -4.39
C VAL A 59 -2.23 4.00 -4.77
N TYR A 60 -3.10 4.88 -4.27
CA TYR A 60 -2.99 6.31 -4.52
C TYR A 60 -1.66 6.89 -4.04
N PHE A 61 -1.25 6.57 -2.81
CA PHE A 61 0.05 6.98 -2.27
C PHE A 61 1.22 6.39 -3.06
N PHE A 62 1.11 5.15 -3.52
CA PHE A 62 2.10 4.52 -4.37
C PHE A 62 2.28 5.26 -5.71
N CYS A 63 1.17 5.60 -6.40
CA CYS A 63 1.22 6.38 -7.64
C CYS A 63 1.84 7.77 -7.43
N GLN A 64 1.52 8.44 -6.32
CA GLN A 64 2.15 9.71 -5.93
C GLN A 64 3.66 9.56 -5.67
N GLY A 65 4.07 8.51 -4.97
CA GLY A 65 5.48 8.21 -4.69
C GLY A 65 6.28 7.94 -5.97
N LEU A 66 5.71 7.19 -6.92
CA LEU A 66 6.30 6.96 -8.24
C LEU A 66 6.46 8.26 -9.03
N LYS A 67 5.46 9.14 -9.03
CA LYS A 67 5.51 10.42 -9.74
C LYS A 67 6.68 11.28 -9.25
N LYS A 68 6.80 11.45 -7.93
CA LYS A 68 7.90 12.21 -7.32
C LYS A 68 9.28 11.59 -7.59
N ALA A 69 9.37 10.27 -7.55
CA ALA A 69 10.62 9.57 -7.86
C ALA A 69 11.04 9.73 -9.33
N ASN A 70 10.07 9.84 -10.25
CA ASN A 70 10.34 10.05 -11.67
C ASN A 70 10.72 11.51 -11.99
N GLU A 71 10.07 12.49 -11.34
CA GLU A 71 10.41 13.92 -11.47
C GLU A 71 11.85 14.18 -11.01
N ALA A 72 12.24 13.68 -9.83
CA ALA A 72 13.60 13.83 -9.33
C ALA A 72 14.68 13.23 -10.24
N ARG A 73 14.34 12.21 -11.04
CA ARG A 73 15.26 11.60 -12.01
C ARG A 73 15.38 12.41 -13.30
N ARG A 74 14.33 13.15 -13.67
CA ARG A 74 14.28 13.93 -14.91
C ARG A 74 15.05 15.24 -14.81
N ASP A 75 15.11 15.82 -13.61
CA ASP A 75 15.89 17.02 -13.33
C ASP A 75 17.41 16.72 -13.37
N ASP A 76 17.84 15.56 -12.86
CA ASP A 76 19.24 15.09 -12.88
C ASP A 76 19.77 14.88 -14.32
N ASP A 77 18.96 14.26 -15.18
CA ASP A 77 19.33 14.01 -16.60
C ASP A 77 19.40 15.31 -17.42
N SER A 78 18.69 16.39 -17.03
CA SER A 78 18.67 17.67 -17.78
C SER A 78 19.86 18.58 -17.42
N GLU A 79 20.36 18.51 -16.18
CA GLU A 79 21.48 19.32 -15.72
C GLU A 79 22.84 18.78 -16.20
N GLY A 80 22.91 17.48 -16.54
CA GLY A 80 24.08 16.86 -17.15
C GLY A 80 24.32 17.25 -18.62
N ASP A 81 23.24 17.52 -19.38
CA ASP A 81 23.30 17.88 -20.82
C ASP A 81 23.65 19.36 -21.04
N GLU A 82 23.45 20.23 -20.04
CA GLU A 82 23.84 21.65 -20.10
C GLU A 82 25.30 21.90 -19.65
N ALA A 83 25.94 20.90 -19.02
CA ALA A 83 27.30 20.99 -18.50
C ALA A 83 28.37 20.36 -19.41
N GLU A 84 27.99 19.76 -20.55
CA GLU A 84 28.87 19.19 -21.58
C GLU A 84 29.04 20.14 -22.79
#